data_AF-Q6BRN7-F1
#
_entry.id   AF-Q6BRN7-F1
#
_cell.length_a   1.000
_cell.length_b   1.000
_cell.length_c   1.000
_cell.angle_alpha   90.00
_cell.angle_beta   90.00
_cell.angle_gamma   90.00
#
_symmetry.space_group_name_H-M   'P 1'
#
loop_
_entity.id
_entity.type
_entity.pdbx_description
1 polymer ?
#
loop_
_entity_poly.entity_id
_entity_poly.type
_entity_poly.pdbx_seq_one_letter_code
_entity_poly.pdbx_strand_id
1 'polypeptide(L)'
;MTDAEQTIKNQKTQEAEQSLRVFLRSENATLPTRGSVLSAGYDIYASEEAVIPAQGQGLVGTDISVAVPIGTYGRVAPRSGLAVKHGISTGAGVIDADYRGEVKVVLFNHAQKDFTIQKGDRIAQLVLEKIVMADIKQITAEELDITARGEGGFGSTGKN
;
A
#
# COMPACT_ATOMS: atom_id res chain seq x y z
N MET A 1 -26.33 -24.20 -18.00
CA MET A 1 -25.86 -24.30 -16.60
C MET A 1 -27.09 -24.27 -15.73
N THR A 2 -27.14 -25.10 -14.70
CA THR A 2 -28.25 -25.08 -13.74
C THR A 2 -28.16 -23.82 -12.88
N ASP A 3 -29.28 -23.33 -12.32
CA ASP A 3 -29.30 -22.13 -11.46
C ASP A 3 -28.30 -22.24 -10.28
N ALA A 4 -28.05 -23.46 -9.79
CA ALA A 4 -27.05 -23.76 -8.77
C ALA A 4 -25.60 -23.55 -9.28
N GLU A 5 -25.28 -24.00 -10.48
CA GLU A 5 -23.95 -23.79 -11.09
C GLU A 5 -23.69 -22.32 -11.38
N GLN A 6 -24.70 -21.57 -11.81
CA GLN A 6 -24.60 -20.13 -12.06
C GLN A 6 -24.43 -19.33 -10.76
N THR A 7 -25.11 -19.72 -9.69
CA THR A 7 -24.96 -19.10 -8.36
C THR A 7 -23.57 -19.33 -7.77
N ILE A 8 -23.06 -20.56 -7.83
CA ILE A 8 -21.70 -20.89 -7.35
C ILE A 8 -20.65 -20.14 -8.18
N LYS A 9 -20.84 -20.01 -9.50
CA LYS A 9 -19.94 -19.27 -10.37
C LYS A 9 -19.93 -17.79 -10.02
N ASN A 10 -21.09 -17.16 -9.80
CA ASN A 10 -21.19 -15.76 -9.40
C ASN A 10 -20.60 -15.48 -8.02
N GLN A 11 -20.77 -16.37 -7.03
CA GLN A 11 -20.15 -16.21 -5.71
C GLN A 11 -18.62 -16.32 -5.78
N LYS A 12 -18.08 -17.29 -6.54
CA LYS A 12 -16.62 -17.38 -6.74
C LYS A 12 -16.05 -16.17 -7.47
N THR A 13 -16.80 -15.58 -8.41
CA THR A 13 -16.39 -14.35 -9.09
C THR A 13 -16.38 -13.15 -8.14
N GLN A 14 -17.40 -13.00 -7.29
CA GLN A 14 -17.44 -11.92 -6.28
C GLN A 14 -16.38 -12.07 -5.18
N GLU A 15 -16.10 -13.28 -4.69
CA GLU A 15 -15.00 -13.51 -3.74
C GLU A 15 -13.64 -13.21 -4.37
N ALA A 16 -13.43 -13.63 -5.63
CA ALA A 16 -12.22 -13.32 -6.37
C ALA A 16 -12.03 -11.80 -6.57
N GLU A 17 -13.13 -11.06 -6.76
CA GLU A 17 -13.13 -9.60 -6.86
C GLU A 17 -12.77 -8.89 -5.54
N GLN A 18 -13.01 -9.52 -4.39
CA GLN A 18 -12.71 -8.92 -3.06
C GLN A 18 -11.40 -9.42 -2.43
N SER A 19 -10.77 -10.46 -2.98
CA SER A 19 -9.52 -11.01 -2.46
C SER A 19 -8.28 -10.25 -2.98
N LEU A 20 -7.28 -10.06 -2.12
CA LEU A 20 -5.93 -9.72 -2.54
C LEU A 20 -5.27 -10.98 -3.14
N ARG A 21 -4.95 -10.94 -4.43
CA ARG A 21 -4.24 -12.03 -5.10
C ARG A 21 -2.76 -11.73 -5.14
N VAL A 22 -1.94 -12.71 -4.77
CA VAL A 22 -0.48 -12.55 -4.67
C VAL A 22 0.19 -13.67 -5.46
N PHE A 23 1.17 -13.31 -6.29
CA PHE A 23 2.06 -14.23 -6.99
C PHE A 23 3.47 -14.10 -6.41
N LEU A 24 4.02 -15.20 -5.91
CA LEU A 24 5.41 -15.28 -5.44
C LEU A 24 6.32 -15.49 -6.66
N ARG A 25 7.18 -14.52 -6.94
CA ARG A 25 8.05 -14.49 -8.13
C ARG A 25 9.30 -15.34 -7.97
N SER A 26 9.66 -15.69 -6.74
CA SER A 26 10.83 -16.49 -6.39
C SER A 26 10.59 -17.29 -5.10
N GLU A 27 11.52 -18.17 -4.76
CA GLU A 27 11.59 -18.88 -3.47
C GLU A 27 11.97 -17.98 -2.28
N ASN A 28 12.46 -16.76 -2.55
CA ASN A 28 12.81 -15.78 -1.52
C ASN A 28 11.60 -14.97 -1.06
N ALA A 29 10.53 -14.94 -1.87
CA ALA A 29 9.31 -14.23 -1.56
C ALA A 29 8.57 -14.85 -0.36
N THR A 30 7.99 -14.01 0.48
CA THR A 30 7.12 -14.45 1.58
C THR A 30 5.72 -13.89 1.37
N LEU A 31 4.70 -14.72 1.55
CA LEU A 31 3.31 -14.29 1.44
C LEU A 31 3.01 -13.19 2.48
N PRO A 32 2.41 -12.06 2.10
CA PRO A 32 2.04 -11.01 3.05
C PRO A 32 1.12 -11.55 4.16
N THR A 33 1.33 -11.11 5.40
CA THR A 33 0.57 -11.59 6.57
C THR A 33 -0.11 -10.47 7.31
N ARG A 34 -1.24 -10.76 7.95
CA ARG A 34 -1.85 -9.80 8.88
C ARG A 34 -1.27 -9.97 10.29
N GLY A 35 -0.94 -8.85 10.92
CA GLY A 35 -0.47 -8.84 12.31
C GLY A 35 -1.59 -9.11 13.32
N SER A 36 -2.84 -8.85 12.97
CA SER A 36 -4.02 -9.18 13.77
C SER A 36 -5.25 -9.31 12.87
N VAL A 37 -6.35 -9.85 13.40
CA VAL A 37 -7.59 -10.08 12.63
C VAL A 37 -8.11 -8.80 11.96
N LEU A 38 -7.99 -7.66 12.64
CA LEU A 38 -8.45 -6.35 12.18
C LEU A 38 -7.31 -5.43 11.73
N SER A 39 -6.10 -5.96 11.49
CA SER A 39 -5.01 -5.13 11.02
C SER A 39 -5.34 -4.54 9.63
N ALA A 40 -5.13 -3.23 9.49
CA ALA A 40 -5.42 -2.53 8.24
C ALA A 40 -4.52 -2.99 7.08
N GLY A 41 -3.26 -3.29 7.39
CA GLY A 41 -2.26 -3.72 6.42
C GLY A 41 -1.87 -5.19 6.54
N TYR A 42 -1.33 -5.71 5.45
CA TYR A 42 -0.55 -6.95 5.39
C TYR A 42 0.93 -6.60 5.48
N ASP A 43 1.66 -7.11 6.49
CA ASP A 43 3.12 -6.98 6.56
C ASP A 43 3.75 -7.53 5.25
N ILE A 44 4.65 -6.75 4.66
CA ILE A 44 5.43 -7.10 3.45
C ILE A 44 6.87 -7.40 3.87
N TYR A 45 7.45 -8.42 3.25
CA TYR A 45 8.74 -9.00 3.62
C TYR A 45 9.81 -8.67 2.57
N ALA A 46 11.05 -8.44 3.00
CA ALA A 46 12.19 -8.30 2.09
C ALA A 46 12.56 -9.66 1.48
N SER A 47 12.77 -9.71 0.17
CA SER A 47 13.28 -10.92 -0.52
C SER A 47 14.81 -10.99 -0.55
N GLU A 48 15.48 -9.91 -0.17
CA GLU A 48 16.93 -9.74 -0.25
C GLU A 48 17.49 -9.04 0.99
N GLU A 49 18.80 -9.18 1.20
CA GLU A 49 19.53 -8.35 2.14
C GLU A 49 19.74 -6.95 1.55
N ALA A 50 19.61 -5.92 2.38
CA ALA A 50 19.81 -4.53 1.96
C ALA A 50 20.34 -3.67 3.11
N VAL A 51 20.92 -2.53 2.75
CA VAL A 51 21.26 -1.47 3.70
C VAL A 51 20.61 -0.18 3.23
N ILE A 52 19.85 0.47 4.11
CA ILE A 52 19.33 1.81 3.88
C ILE A 52 20.28 2.79 4.57
N PRO A 53 21.08 3.58 3.81
CA PRO A 53 22.10 4.44 4.39
C PRO A 53 21.50 5.46 5.37
N ALA A 54 22.26 5.85 6.39
CA ALA A 54 21.91 6.95 7.28
C ALA A 54 21.57 8.21 6.47
N GLN A 55 20.47 8.89 6.85
CA GLN A 55 19.94 10.06 6.12
C GLN A 55 19.67 9.81 4.61
N GLY A 56 19.53 8.55 4.21
CA GLY A 56 19.42 8.12 2.83
C GLY A 56 18.10 7.46 2.49
N GLN A 57 18.08 6.86 1.30
CA GLN A 57 16.98 6.04 0.82
C GLN A 57 17.49 4.77 0.15
N GLY A 58 16.64 3.76 0.05
CA GLY A 58 16.92 2.54 -0.70
C GLY A 58 15.64 1.90 -1.22
N LEU A 59 15.80 1.05 -2.22
CA LEU A 59 14.73 0.27 -2.82
C LEU A 59 14.95 -1.20 -2.48
N VAL A 60 13.98 -1.82 -1.83
CA VAL A 60 14.08 -3.21 -1.36
C VAL A 60 13.09 -4.07 -2.13
N GLY A 61 13.59 -5.15 -2.72
CA GLY A 61 12.80 -6.19 -3.36
C GLY A 61 11.93 -6.96 -2.38
N THR A 62 10.81 -7.47 -2.88
CA THR A 62 9.90 -8.34 -2.11
C THR A 62 9.62 -9.65 -2.83
N ASP A 63 9.96 -9.73 -4.13
CA ASP A 63 9.63 -10.83 -5.02
C ASP A 63 8.13 -11.21 -5.03
N ILE A 64 7.23 -10.28 -4.73
CA ILE A 64 5.79 -10.49 -4.92
C ILE A 64 5.24 -9.61 -6.05
N SER A 65 4.31 -10.16 -6.81
CA SER A 65 3.37 -9.38 -7.62
C SER A 65 1.99 -9.47 -7.00
N VAL A 66 1.22 -8.40 -7.09
CA VAL A 66 -0.13 -8.35 -6.51
C VAL A 66 -1.17 -7.99 -7.56
N ALA A 67 -2.39 -8.46 -7.36
CA ALA A 67 -3.58 -7.93 -7.99
C ALA A 67 -4.60 -7.62 -6.89
N VAL A 68 -4.74 -6.34 -6.59
CA VAL A 68 -5.68 -5.83 -5.58
C VAL A 68 -7.12 -5.86 -6.11
N PRO A 69 -8.14 -5.85 -5.21
CA PRO A 69 -9.54 -5.69 -5.59
C PRO A 69 -9.80 -4.44 -6.45
N ILE A 70 -10.71 -4.54 -7.42
CA ILE A 70 -11.15 -3.39 -8.22
C ILE A 70 -11.79 -2.34 -7.30
N GLY A 71 -11.52 -1.05 -7.57
CA GLY A 71 -11.95 0.05 -6.69
C GLY A 71 -11.05 0.23 -5.47
N THR A 72 -9.88 -0.42 -5.44
CA THR A 72 -8.84 -0.19 -4.45
C THR A 72 -7.49 0.04 -5.12
N TYR A 73 -6.54 0.60 -4.37
CA TYR A 73 -5.11 0.50 -4.69
C TYR A 73 -4.37 -0.08 -3.48
N GLY A 74 -3.16 -0.59 -3.71
CA GLY A 74 -2.29 -1.04 -2.64
C GLY A 74 -1.42 0.11 -2.14
N ARG A 75 -1.64 0.61 -0.93
CA ARG A 75 -0.74 1.57 -0.30
C ARG A 75 0.35 0.86 0.49
N VAL A 76 1.61 1.06 0.11
CA VAL A 76 2.76 0.71 0.94
C VAL A 76 2.89 1.75 2.04
N ALA A 77 2.68 1.32 3.28
CA ALA A 77 2.69 2.16 4.47
C ALA A 77 3.83 1.76 5.42
N PRO A 78 4.34 2.70 6.23
CA PRO A 78 5.41 2.40 7.17
C PRO A 78 4.90 1.56 8.34
N ARG A 79 5.79 0.75 8.93
CA ARG A 79 5.51 0.03 10.19
C ARG A 79 5.91 0.91 11.37
N SER A 80 5.00 1.11 12.32
CA SER A 80 5.22 2.01 13.46
C SER A 80 6.48 1.67 14.27
N GLY A 81 6.76 0.38 14.45
CA GLY A 81 7.97 -0.09 15.13
C GLY A 81 9.27 0.33 14.44
N LEU A 82 9.32 0.29 13.10
CA LEU A 82 10.49 0.71 12.34
C LEU A 82 10.63 2.24 12.32
N ALA A 83 9.52 2.96 12.19
CA ALA A 83 9.50 4.41 12.23
C ALA A 83 10.03 4.96 13.57
N VAL A 84 9.52 4.47 14.70
CA VAL A 84 9.88 5.00 16.02
C VAL A 84 11.28 4.55 16.46
N LYS A 85 11.67 3.31 16.20
CA LYS A 85 12.95 2.76 16.71
C LYS A 85 14.14 3.03 15.81
N HIS A 86 13.91 3.17 14.51
CA HIS A 86 14.98 3.23 13.49
C HIS A 86 14.85 4.43 12.56
N GLY A 87 13.82 5.28 12.70
CA GLY A 87 13.62 6.42 11.80
C GLY A 87 13.24 6.02 10.38
N ILE A 88 12.70 4.81 10.18
CA ILE A 88 12.36 4.29 8.85
C ILE A 88 10.95 4.71 8.44
N SER A 89 10.84 5.34 7.27
CA SER A 89 9.56 5.64 6.62
C SER A 89 9.51 5.01 5.23
N THR A 90 8.31 4.97 4.62
CA THR A 90 8.12 4.48 3.26
C THR A 90 7.86 5.64 2.31
N GLY A 91 8.50 5.62 1.15
CA GLY A 91 8.24 6.55 0.04
C GLY A 91 7.31 5.99 -1.02
N ALA A 92 6.89 6.85 -1.95
CA ALA A 92 6.03 6.50 -3.09
C ALA A 92 4.78 5.73 -2.64
N GLY A 93 4.80 4.41 -2.77
CA GLY A 93 3.87 3.51 -2.10
C GLY A 93 2.48 3.41 -2.71
N VAL A 94 2.25 3.96 -3.90
CA VAL A 94 1.00 3.75 -4.66
C VAL A 94 1.22 2.55 -5.59
N ILE A 95 0.61 1.41 -5.28
CA ILE A 95 0.57 0.23 -6.16
C ILE A 95 -0.78 0.21 -6.85
N ASP A 96 -0.78 0.56 -8.14
CA ASP A 96 -1.98 0.62 -8.97
C ASP A 96 -2.63 -0.75 -9.17
N ALA A 97 -3.95 -0.76 -9.37
CA ALA A 97 -4.72 -2.01 -9.48
C ALA A 97 -4.40 -2.84 -10.72
N ASP A 98 -3.85 -2.23 -11.75
CA ASP A 98 -3.40 -2.83 -13.00
C ASP A 98 -1.89 -3.16 -13.01
N TYR A 99 -1.14 -2.79 -11.96
CA TYR A 99 0.27 -3.14 -11.84
C TYR A 99 0.45 -4.65 -11.63
N ARG A 100 1.30 -5.29 -12.45
CA ARG A 100 1.65 -6.72 -12.35
C ARG A 100 3.15 -6.99 -12.20
N GLY A 101 3.94 -5.93 -12.06
CA GLY A 101 5.37 -6.04 -11.78
C GLY A 101 5.63 -6.48 -10.33
N GLU A 102 6.89 -6.42 -9.93
CA GLU A 102 7.28 -6.69 -8.55
C GLU A 102 6.95 -5.48 -7.66
N VAL A 103 6.27 -5.72 -6.54
CA VAL A 103 6.10 -4.71 -5.50
C VAL A 103 7.46 -4.45 -4.87
N LYS A 104 8.06 -3.29 -5.11
CA LYS A 104 9.28 -2.87 -4.40
C LYS A 104 8.96 -1.82 -3.35
N VAL A 105 9.71 -1.81 -2.26
CA VAL A 105 9.49 -0.89 -1.14
C VAL A 105 10.58 0.17 -1.16
N VAL A 106 10.19 1.43 -1.38
CA VAL A 106 11.07 2.59 -1.16
C VAL A 106 11.11 2.88 0.32
N LEU A 107 12.28 2.82 0.92
CA LEU A 107 12.49 3.16 2.33
C LEU A 107 13.36 4.41 2.45
N PHE A 108 12.96 5.32 3.32
CA PHE A 108 13.80 6.43 3.79
C PHE A 108 14.29 6.13 5.19
N ASN A 109 15.55 6.47 5.45
CA ASN A 109 16.16 6.38 6.77
C ASN A 109 16.47 7.78 7.28
N HIS A 110 15.65 8.25 8.22
CA HIS A 110 15.83 9.56 8.87
C HIS A 110 16.76 9.51 10.09
N ALA A 111 17.36 8.36 10.40
CA ALA A 111 18.33 8.21 11.48
C ALA A 111 19.78 8.50 11.02
N GLN A 112 20.67 8.67 11.98
CA GLN A 112 22.11 8.90 11.76
C GLN A 112 22.92 7.58 11.70
N LYS A 113 22.23 6.45 11.59
CA LYS A 113 22.83 5.12 11.50
C LYS A 113 22.19 4.36 10.36
N ASP A 114 23.01 3.63 9.61
CA ASP A 114 22.55 2.70 8.58
C ASP A 114 21.57 1.67 9.16
N PHE A 115 20.54 1.36 8.38
CA PHE A 115 19.55 0.34 8.72
C PHE A 115 19.77 -0.89 7.85
N THR A 116 20.23 -1.97 8.47
CA THR A 116 20.42 -3.27 7.81
C THR A 116 19.09 -4.02 7.78
N ILE A 117 18.75 -4.55 6.61
CA ILE A 117 17.59 -5.39 6.35
C ILE A 117 18.11 -6.78 6.02
N GLN A 118 17.56 -7.78 6.70
CA GLN A 118 17.79 -9.17 6.38
C GLN A 118 16.65 -9.69 5.49
N LYS A 119 16.96 -10.70 4.67
CA LYS A 119 15.91 -11.45 3.95
C LYS A 119 14.87 -11.98 4.95
N GLY A 120 13.59 -11.78 4.65
CA GLY A 120 12.48 -12.17 5.51
C GLY A 120 12.12 -11.14 6.60
N ASP A 121 12.81 -10.00 6.69
CA ASP A 121 12.38 -8.92 7.56
C ASP A 121 11.09 -8.28 7.04
N ARG A 122 10.19 -7.93 7.96
CA ARG A 122 8.97 -7.18 7.66
C ARG A 122 9.30 -5.70 7.55
N ILE A 123 9.36 -5.17 6.34
CA ILE A 123 9.89 -3.82 6.05
C ILE A 123 8.80 -2.76 5.86
N ALA A 124 7.60 -3.15 5.49
CA ALA A 124 6.45 -2.26 5.27
C ALA A 124 5.14 -3.02 5.49
N GLN A 125 4.01 -2.37 5.26
CA GLN A 125 2.72 -3.04 5.20
C GLN A 125 1.90 -2.55 3.98
N LEU A 126 1.18 -3.45 3.32
CA LEU A 126 0.27 -3.16 2.22
C LEU A 126 -1.14 -2.93 2.76
N VAL A 127 -1.65 -1.71 2.64
CA VAL A 127 -3.04 -1.36 2.98
C VAL A 127 -3.87 -1.32 1.70
N LEU A 128 -5.03 -1.97 1.69
CA LEU A 128 -5.95 -1.91 0.55
C LEU A 128 -6.90 -0.73 0.74
N GLU A 129 -6.56 0.38 0.10
CA GLU A 129 -7.27 1.66 0.22
C GLU A 129 -8.38 1.72 -0.83
N LYS A 130 -9.63 1.93 -0.40
CA LYS A 130 -10.76 2.12 -1.31
C LYS A 130 -10.66 3.48 -2.00
N ILE A 131 -10.91 3.51 -3.30
CA ILE A 131 -10.90 4.71 -4.14
C ILE A 131 -12.10 4.73 -5.07
N VAL A 132 -12.39 5.92 -5.60
CA VAL A 132 -13.32 6.12 -6.71
C VAL A 132 -12.51 6.48 -7.95
N MET A 133 -12.75 5.79 -9.06
CA MET A 133 -12.14 6.06 -10.36
C MET A 133 -13.09 6.94 -11.18
N ALA A 134 -13.17 8.23 -10.84
CA ALA A 134 -14.05 9.19 -11.49
C ALA A 134 -13.39 9.86 -12.70
N ASP A 135 -14.18 10.15 -13.73
CA ASP A 135 -13.74 10.99 -14.85
C ASP A 135 -13.55 12.45 -14.40
N ILE A 136 -12.59 13.14 -15.00
CA ILE A 136 -12.33 14.55 -14.74
C ILE A 136 -13.34 15.40 -15.52
N LYS A 137 -14.03 16.32 -14.81
CA LYS A 137 -14.85 17.38 -15.41
C LYS A 137 -14.26 18.75 -15.04
N GLN A 138 -13.75 19.48 -16.02
CA GLN A 138 -13.33 20.87 -15.84
C GLN A 138 -14.55 21.77 -15.65
N ILE A 139 -14.51 22.67 -14.66
CA ILE A 139 -15.59 23.61 -14.32
C ILE A 139 -15.05 25.04 -14.25
N THR A 140 -15.94 26.04 -14.28
CA THR A 140 -15.58 27.45 -14.08
C THR A 140 -15.52 27.82 -12.59
N ALA A 141 -15.05 29.03 -12.28
CA ALA A 141 -15.04 29.54 -10.91
C ALA A 141 -16.46 29.74 -10.35
N GLU A 142 -17.42 30.07 -11.20
CA GLU A 142 -18.84 30.25 -10.82
C GLU A 142 -19.54 28.93 -10.50
N GLU A 143 -19.07 27.82 -11.07
CA GLU A 143 -19.56 26.46 -10.78
C GLU A 143 -18.96 25.89 -9.48
N LEU A 144 -17.89 26.49 -8.94
CA LEU A 144 -17.27 26.04 -7.70
C LEU A 144 -18.09 26.49 -6.49
N ASP A 145 -18.57 25.53 -5.70
CA ASP A 145 -19.46 25.80 -4.57
C ASP A 145 -18.73 26.45 -3.38
N ILE A 146 -19.44 27.38 -2.71
CA ILE A 146 -18.93 28.03 -1.50
C ILE A 146 -19.20 27.11 -0.30
N THR A 147 -18.14 26.78 0.43
CA THR A 147 -18.23 25.99 1.66
C THR A 147 -17.82 26.81 2.89
N ALA A 148 -18.16 26.34 4.08
CA ALA A 148 -17.75 26.98 5.33
C ALA A 148 -16.22 27.06 5.51
N ARG A 149 -15.46 26.14 4.89
CA ARG A 149 -13.99 26.18 4.92
C ARG A 149 -13.43 27.21 3.93
N GLY A 150 -14.07 27.39 2.77
CA GLY A 150 -13.58 28.25 1.70
C GLY A 150 -12.12 27.96 1.33
N GLU A 151 -11.31 29.02 1.22
CA GLU A 151 -9.86 28.93 0.93
C GLU A 151 -8.99 28.63 2.17
N GLY A 152 -9.59 28.37 3.34
CA GLY A 152 -8.86 28.14 4.57
C GLY A 152 -8.09 26.81 4.59
N GLY A 153 -6.76 26.89 4.52
CA GLY A 153 -5.82 25.75 4.62
C GLY A 153 -4.60 26.02 5.51
N PHE A 154 -3.67 25.06 5.58
CA PHE A 154 -2.35 25.22 6.22
C PHE A 154 -2.35 25.73 7.67
N GLY A 155 -3.18 25.13 8.53
CA GLY A 155 -3.30 25.54 9.94
C GLY A 155 -4.32 26.66 10.18
N SER A 156 -5.22 26.90 9.23
CA SER A 156 -6.32 27.87 9.34
C SER A 156 -7.27 27.66 10.53
N THR A 157 -7.33 26.45 11.09
CA THR A 157 -8.15 26.12 12.26
C THR A 157 -7.46 26.40 13.60
N GLY A 158 -6.27 27.00 13.58
CA GLY A 158 -5.51 27.30 14.80
C GLY A 158 -4.77 26.09 15.36
N LYS A 159 -4.16 26.29 16.54
CA LYS A 159 -3.32 25.29 17.22
C LYS A 159 -4.01 24.62 18.42
N ASN A 160 -5.01 25.26 19.05
CA ASN A 160 -5.67 24.83 20.29
C ASN A 160 -7.16 25.14 20.24
#